data_AF-A0A7X7HTW0-F1
#
_entry.id   AF-A0A7X7HTW0-F1
#
_cell.length_a   1.000
_cell.length_b   1.000
_cell.length_c   1.000
_cell.angle_alpha   90.00
_cell.angle_beta   90.00
_cell.angle_gamma   90.00
#
_symmetry.space_group_name_H-M   'P 1'
#
loop_
_entity.id
_entity.type
_entity.pdbx_description
1 polymer ?
#
loop_
_entity_poly.entity_id
_entity_poly.type
_entity_poly.pdbx_seq_one_letter_code
_entity_poly.pdbx_strand_id
1 'polypeptide(L)'
;MTETIADRYRRLAGLMANTVAAVDPHRWNDASPCLDWSALDVLRHVIETQGLVAGFVGRELAPGPIVGGDPLGAWISASDQIQNQLDDPVYAVETFDGGAGPMSFESAVDRLLNLDLVIHRWDIGASVDLAVEIDPEDVAWATAAAEAMGDDIRSEGVCGPALDPPADASPQVRLLAYLGRKAW
;
A
#
# COMPACT_ATOMS: atom_id res chain seq x y z
N MET A 1 -3.05 21.05 -12.89
CA MET A 1 -3.76 19.82 -13.29
C MET A 1 -3.87 18.95 -12.07
N THR A 2 -5.00 18.29 -11.85
CA THR A 2 -5.18 17.32 -10.76
C THR A 2 -4.33 16.08 -11.06
N GLU A 3 -3.65 15.51 -10.06
CA GLU A 3 -2.88 14.26 -10.18
C GLU A 3 -3.79 13.13 -10.69
N THR A 4 -3.32 12.35 -11.67
CA THR A 4 -4.05 11.14 -12.13
C THR A 4 -3.75 9.95 -11.22
N ILE A 5 -4.56 8.89 -11.28
CA ILE A 5 -4.30 7.64 -10.52
C ILE A 5 -2.93 7.06 -10.89
N ALA A 6 -2.59 7.05 -12.20
CA ALA A 6 -1.30 6.57 -12.69
C ALA A 6 -0.13 7.41 -12.15
N ASP A 7 -0.29 8.74 -12.06
CA ASP A 7 0.74 9.63 -11.49
C ASP A 7 0.94 9.39 -9.99
N ARG A 8 -0.17 9.23 -9.26
CA ARG A 8 -0.13 8.92 -7.83
C ARG A 8 0.55 7.58 -7.56
N TYR A 9 0.14 6.53 -8.28
CA TYR A 9 0.73 5.21 -8.13
C TYR A 9 2.24 5.26 -8.40
N ARG A 10 2.66 5.93 -9.48
CA ARG A 10 4.07 6.12 -9.81
C ARG A 10 4.86 6.76 -8.66
N ARG A 11 4.31 7.84 -8.10
CA ARG A 11 4.93 8.59 -7.00
C ARG A 11 5.02 7.75 -5.74
N LEU A 12 3.91 7.14 -5.32
CA LEU A 12 3.84 6.30 -4.12
C LEU A 12 4.73 5.05 -4.25
N ALA A 13 4.76 4.43 -5.42
CA ALA A 13 5.62 3.27 -5.68
C ALA A 13 7.12 3.63 -5.62
N GLY A 14 7.49 4.81 -6.11
CA GLY A 14 8.84 5.35 -5.94
C GLY A 14 9.19 5.63 -4.48
N LEU A 15 8.24 6.17 -3.70
CA LEU A 15 8.43 6.36 -2.26
C LEU A 15 8.61 5.03 -1.51
N MET A 16 7.84 4.00 -1.86
CA MET A 16 8.03 2.65 -1.34
C MET A 16 9.41 2.10 -1.69
N ALA A 17 9.86 2.25 -2.95
CA ALA A 17 11.18 1.80 -3.37
C ALA A 17 12.30 2.46 -2.56
N ASN A 18 12.19 3.77 -2.29
CA ASN A 18 13.15 4.49 -1.44
C ASN A 18 13.16 3.96 0.00
N THR A 19 11.99 3.68 0.58
CA THR A 19 11.89 3.10 1.92
C THR A 19 12.52 1.70 1.95
N VAL A 20 12.19 0.82 1.00
CA VAL A 20 12.77 -0.53 0.89
C VAL A 20 14.29 -0.48 0.72
N ALA A 21 14.81 0.45 -0.08
CA ALA A 21 16.25 0.64 -0.27
C ALA A 21 16.98 1.15 0.98
N ALA A 22 16.28 1.82 1.90
CA ALA A 22 16.83 2.36 3.13
C ALA A 22 16.80 1.36 4.31
N VAL A 23 16.10 0.23 4.19
CA VAL A 23 16.05 -0.81 5.21
C VAL A 23 17.41 -1.50 5.33
N ASP A 24 17.94 -1.57 6.55
CA ASP A 24 19.13 -2.40 6.85
C ASP A 24 18.80 -3.87 6.53
N PRO A 25 19.61 -4.56 5.69
CA PRO A 25 19.38 -5.97 5.35
C PRO A 25 19.19 -6.91 6.54
N HIS A 26 19.71 -6.57 7.72
CA HIS A 26 19.57 -7.39 8.93
C HIS A 26 18.26 -7.18 9.70
N ARG A 27 17.48 -6.16 9.35
CA ARG A 27 16.26 -5.75 10.07
C ARG A 27 14.95 -6.19 9.41
N TRP A 28 15.01 -6.88 8.27
CA TRP A 28 13.82 -7.37 7.56
C TRP A 28 12.94 -8.32 8.38
N ASN A 29 13.50 -8.98 9.39
CA ASN A 29 12.76 -9.86 10.31
C ASN A 29 12.27 -9.15 11.58
N ASP A 30 12.49 -7.84 11.72
CA ASP A 30 11.95 -7.06 12.84
C ASP A 30 10.42 -7.02 12.75
N ALA A 31 9.77 -7.02 13.92
CA ALA A 31 8.31 -6.99 14.01
C ALA A 31 7.74 -5.68 13.45
N SER A 32 6.72 -5.79 12.61
CA SER A 32 5.99 -4.63 12.09
C SER A 32 4.79 -4.26 12.99
N PRO A 33 4.18 -3.08 12.78
CA PRO A 33 2.89 -2.74 13.38
C PRO A 33 1.74 -3.67 12.95
N CYS A 34 1.86 -4.38 11.82
CA CYS A 34 0.92 -5.42 11.43
C CYS A 34 1.14 -6.66 12.30
N LEU A 35 0.10 -7.09 13.01
CA LEU A 35 0.16 -8.18 13.97
C LEU A 35 0.73 -9.45 13.31
N ASP A 36 1.69 -10.09 13.99
CA ASP A 36 2.38 -11.31 13.58
C ASP A 36 3.19 -11.22 12.27
N TRP A 37 3.37 -10.01 11.71
CA TRP A 37 4.14 -9.80 10.48
C TRP A 37 5.47 -9.12 10.75
N SER A 38 6.52 -9.61 10.12
CA SER A 38 7.79 -8.89 10.00
C SER A 38 7.72 -7.79 8.93
N ALA A 39 8.72 -6.91 8.89
CA ALA A 39 8.89 -5.96 7.78
C ALA A 39 8.87 -6.64 6.40
N LEU A 40 9.49 -7.83 6.30
CA LEU A 40 9.54 -8.59 5.06
C LEU A 40 8.19 -9.17 4.68
N ASP A 41 7.39 -9.58 5.66
CA ASP A 41 6.03 -10.09 5.42
C ASP A 41 5.11 -8.96 4.92
N VAL A 42 5.25 -7.75 5.47
CA VAL A 42 4.56 -6.56 4.95
C VAL A 42 4.93 -6.32 3.48
N LEU A 43 6.23 -6.36 3.13
CA LEU A 43 6.65 -6.16 1.74
C LEU A 43 6.13 -7.28 0.81
N ARG A 44 6.15 -8.54 1.27
CA ARG A 44 5.56 -9.67 0.51
C ARG A 44 4.09 -9.43 0.23
N HIS A 45 3.33 -9.05 1.25
CA HIS A 45 1.92 -8.73 1.11
C HIS A 45 1.70 -7.63 0.06
N VAL A 46 2.43 -6.52 0.15
CA VAL A 46 2.31 -5.41 -0.81
C VAL A 46 2.57 -5.87 -2.25
N ILE A 47 3.56 -6.75 -2.46
CA ILE A 47 3.89 -7.32 -3.78
C ILE A 47 2.81 -8.31 -4.25
N GLU A 48 2.32 -9.19 -3.37
CA GLU A 48 1.27 -10.16 -3.68
C GLU A 48 -0.05 -9.46 -4.04
N THR A 49 -0.38 -8.35 -3.36
CA THR A 49 -1.57 -7.55 -3.66
C THR A 49 -1.49 -6.91 -5.06
N GLN A 50 -0.29 -6.55 -5.56
CA GLN A 50 -0.13 -6.13 -6.97
C GLN A 50 -0.61 -7.22 -7.93
N GLY A 51 -0.19 -8.46 -7.68
CA GLY A 51 -0.60 -9.62 -8.48
C GLY A 51 -2.09 -9.91 -8.41
N LEU A 52 -2.66 -9.81 -7.21
CA LEU A 52 -4.11 -9.97 -6.99
C LEU A 52 -4.91 -8.96 -7.82
N VAL A 53 -4.53 -7.68 -7.77
CA VAL A 53 -5.24 -6.60 -8.48
C VAL A 53 -5.11 -6.74 -10.00
N ALA A 54 -3.94 -7.14 -10.51
CA ALA A 54 -3.79 -7.50 -11.92
C ALA A 54 -4.72 -8.68 -12.31
N GLY A 55 -4.86 -9.66 -11.42
CA GLY A 55 -5.73 -10.82 -11.59
C GLY A 55 -7.21 -10.50 -11.77
N PHE A 56 -7.69 -9.38 -11.21
CA PHE A 56 -9.09 -8.96 -11.37
C PHE A 56 -9.48 -8.71 -12.83
N VAL A 57 -8.53 -8.28 -13.66
CA VAL A 57 -8.72 -8.12 -15.11
C VAL A 57 -8.07 -9.26 -15.91
N GLY A 58 -7.91 -10.43 -15.29
CA GLY A 58 -7.42 -11.64 -15.96
C GLY A 58 -5.94 -11.59 -16.34
N ARG A 59 -5.13 -10.76 -15.66
CA ARG A 59 -3.69 -10.62 -15.91
C ARG A 59 -2.88 -11.29 -14.81
N GLU A 60 -1.68 -11.69 -15.19
CA GLU A 60 -0.69 -12.21 -14.26
C GLU A 60 0.58 -11.37 -14.37
N LEU A 61 1.19 -11.05 -13.24
CA LEU A 61 2.51 -10.43 -13.23
C LEU A 61 3.55 -11.49 -13.58
N ALA A 62 4.49 -11.14 -14.44
CA ALA A 62 5.66 -11.96 -14.69
C ALA A 62 6.44 -12.17 -13.38
N PRO A 63 7.01 -13.37 -13.14
CA PRO A 63 7.78 -13.64 -11.94
C PRO A 63 8.97 -12.68 -11.80
N GLY A 64 9.06 -12.05 -10.63
CA GLY A 64 10.20 -11.21 -10.24
C GLY A 64 11.21 -11.97 -9.36
N PRO A 65 12.23 -11.26 -8.85
CA PRO A 65 13.13 -11.77 -7.81
C PRO A 65 12.38 -12.28 -6.58
N ILE A 66 13.01 -13.20 -5.84
CA ILE A 66 12.48 -13.68 -4.56
C ILE A 66 12.59 -12.56 -3.53
N VAL A 67 11.49 -12.15 -2.90
CA VAL A 67 11.44 -11.02 -1.95
C VAL A 67 12.49 -11.14 -0.84
N GLY A 68 12.68 -12.33 -0.27
CA GLY A 68 13.68 -12.54 0.79
C GLY A 68 15.14 -12.53 0.32
N GLY A 69 15.40 -12.61 -0.99
CA GLY A 69 16.75 -12.56 -1.56
C GLY A 69 17.10 -11.19 -2.15
N ASP A 70 16.12 -10.52 -2.74
CA ASP A 70 16.25 -9.18 -3.31
C ASP A 70 14.94 -8.39 -3.11
N PRO A 71 14.72 -7.83 -1.91
CA PRO A 71 13.47 -7.11 -1.59
C PRO A 71 13.19 -5.94 -2.55
N LEU A 72 14.22 -5.14 -2.86
CA LEU A 72 14.08 -3.98 -3.73
C LEU A 72 13.82 -4.39 -5.18
N GLY A 73 14.57 -5.36 -5.70
CA GLY A 73 14.35 -5.85 -7.06
C GLY A 73 12.99 -6.51 -7.23
N ALA A 74 12.51 -7.24 -6.22
CA ALA A 74 11.15 -7.79 -6.21
C ALA A 74 10.08 -6.69 -6.24
N TRP A 75 10.24 -5.64 -5.43
CA TRP A 75 9.32 -4.50 -5.42
C TRP A 75 9.29 -3.76 -6.76
N ILE A 76 10.46 -3.40 -7.31
CA ILE A 76 10.58 -2.70 -8.60
C ILE A 76 9.94 -3.55 -9.71
N SER A 77 10.24 -4.85 -9.74
CA SER A 77 9.70 -5.76 -10.76
C SER A 77 8.17 -5.83 -10.74
N ALA A 78 7.54 -5.85 -9.57
CA ALA A 78 6.08 -5.87 -9.47
C ALA A 78 5.48 -4.51 -9.81
N SER A 79 6.04 -3.43 -9.25
CA SER A 79 5.49 -2.09 -9.38
C SER A 79 5.58 -1.54 -10.81
N ASP A 80 6.67 -1.81 -11.54
CA ASP A 80 6.83 -1.40 -12.94
C ASP A 80 5.78 -2.07 -13.84
N GLN A 81 5.40 -3.31 -13.55
CA GLN A 81 4.39 -4.02 -14.35
C GLN A 81 3.00 -3.42 -14.17
N ILE A 82 2.63 -3.02 -12.95
CA ILE A 82 1.39 -2.30 -12.69
C ILE A 82 1.42 -0.91 -13.30
N GLN A 83 2.55 -0.19 -13.20
CA GLN A 83 2.69 1.12 -13.83
C GLN A 83 2.50 1.03 -15.35
N ASN A 84 3.09 0.02 -16.00
CA ASN A 84 2.92 -0.20 -17.44
C ASN A 84 1.45 -0.46 -17.82
N GLN A 85 0.67 -1.13 -16.95
CA GLN A 85 -0.76 -1.34 -17.18
C GLN A 85 -1.57 -0.05 -16.99
N LEU A 86 -1.21 0.79 -16.02
CA LEU A 86 -1.83 2.11 -15.81
C LEU A 86 -1.52 3.10 -16.95
N ASP A 87 -0.33 3.01 -17.52
CA ASP A 87 0.11 3.90 -18.61
C ASP A 87 -0.51 3.54 -19.97
N ASP A 88 -1.08 2.34 -20.09
CA ASP A 88 -1.90 1.95 -21.25
C ASP A 88 -3.35 2.41 -21.05
N PRO A 89 -3.84 3.39 -21.85
CA PRO A 89 -5.18 3.95 -21.68
C PRO A 89 -6.31 2.96 -21.97
N VAL A 90 -6.04 1.84 -22.65
CA VAL A 90 -7.02 0.77 -22.87
C VAL A 90 -7.11 -0.13 -21.64
N TYR A 91 -5.97 -0.44 -21.03
CA TYR A 91 -5.92 -1.34 -19.87
C TYR A 91 -6.31 -0.67 -18.57
N ALA A 92 -5.94 0.60 -18.38
CA ALA A 92 -6.32 1.37 -17.20
C ALA A 92 -7.84 1.34 -16.93
N VAL A 93 -8.63 1.41 -18.00
CA VAL A 93 -10.11 1.45 -17.94
C VAL A 93 -10.78 0.10 -18.09
N GLU A 94 -10.01 -1.00 -18.20
CA GLU A 94 -10.55 -2.35 -18.27
C GLU A 94 -11.35 -2.67 -17.00
N THR A 95 -12.55 -3.23 -17.15
CA THR A 95 -13.50 -3.41 -16.04
C THR A 95 -13.65 -4.85 -15.64
N PHE A 96 -13.88 -5.09 -14.35
CA PHE A 96 -14.24 -6.37 -13.77
C PHE A 96 -15.43 -6.22 -12.82
N ASP A 97 -16.12 -7.32 -12.53
CA ASP A 97 -17.20 -7.35 -11.54
C ASP A 97 -16.62 -7.47 -10.12
N GLY A 98 -16.57 -6.34 -9.41
CA GLY A 98 -16.14 -6.29 -8.01
C GLY A 98 -17.29 -6.58 -7.03
N GLY A 99 -16.96 -6.82 -5.76
CA GLY A 99 -17.95 -7.10 -4.72
C GLY A 99 -18.99 -5.99 -4.50
N ALA A 100 -18.65 -4.74 -4.82
CA ALA A 100 -19.53 -3.57 -4.76
C ALA A 100 -20.11 -3.16 -6.13
N GLY A 101 -19.94 -3.99 -7.16
CA GLY A 101 -20.32 -3.71 -8.55
C GLY A 101 -19.12 -3.54 -9.49
N PRO A 102 -19.39 -3.23 -10.78
CA PRO A 102 -18.33 -3.08 -11.78
C PRO A 102 -17.33 -1.98 -11.42
N MET A 103 -16.03 -2.26 -11.58
CA MET A 103 -14.93 -1.36 -11.26
C MET A 103 -13.85 -1.44 -12.36
N SER A 104 -13.19 -0.31 -12.67
CA SER A 104 -12.02 -0.30 -13.56
C SER A 104 -10.74 -0.72 -12.84
N PHE A 105 -9.76 -1.22 -13.59
CA PHE A 105 -8.43 -1.57 -13.08
C PHE A 105 -7.79 -0.38 -12.34
N GLU A 106 -7.75 0.81 -12.94
CA GLU A 106 -7.18 1.99 -12.28
C GLU A 106 -7.92 2.35 -10.98
N SER A 107 -9.24 2.17 -10.92
CA SER A 107 -10.00 2.41 -9.68
C SER A 107 -9.65 1.40 -8.59
N ALA A 108 -9.39 0.14 -8.95
CA ALA A 108 -8.92 -0.88 -8.03
C ALA A 108 -7.49 -0.59 -7.52
N VAL A 109 -6.62 -0.12 -8.41
CA VAL A 109 -5.27 0.37 -8.05
C VAL A 109 -5.37 1.51 -7.05
N ASP A 110 -6.20 2.53 -7.31
CA ASP A 110 -6.32 3.67 -6.39
C ASP A 110 -6.90 3.24 -5.04
N ARG A 111 -7.93 2.39 -5.04
CA ARG A 111 -8.59 1.96 -3.80
C ARG A 111 -7.74 1.03 -2.94
N LEU A 112 -6.99 0.12 -3.56
CA LEU A 112 -6.27 -0.95 -2.85
C LEU A 112 -4.77 -0.66 -2.81
N LEU A 113 -4.13 -0.58 -3.97
CA LEU A 113 -2.68 -0.49 -4.05
C LEU A 113 -2.15 0.85 -3.54
N ASN A 114 -2.77 1.97 -3.91
CA ASN A 114 -2.32 3.28 -3.41
C ASN A 114 -2.51 3.40 -1.89
N LEU A 115 -3.58 2.81 -1.32
CA LEU A 115 -3.80 2.82 0.12
C LEU A 115 -2.72 1.99 0.83
N ASP A 116 -2.44 0.78 0.32
CA ASP A 116 -1.34 -0.06 0.80
C ASP A 116 0.00 0.68 0.72
N LEU A 117 0.29 1.37 -0.38
CA LEU A 117 1.55 2.10 -0.53
C LEU A 117 1.71 3.24 0.46
N VAL A 118 0.63 3.93 0.83
CA VAL A 118 0.69 4.98 1.87
C VAL A 118 0.94 4.35 3.24
N ILE A 119 0.17 3.32 3.59
CA ILE A 119 0.11 2.77 4.95
C ILE A 119 1.25 1.78 5.20
N HIS A 120 1.46 0.80 4.32
CA HIS A 120 2.49 -0.21 4.50
C HIS A 120 3.91 0.32 4.29
N ARG A 121 4.09 1.44 3.56
CA ARG A 121 5.38 2.15 3.56
C ARG A 121 5.72 2.65 4.97
N TRP A 122 4.72 3.17 5.68
CA TRP A 122 4.88 3.57 7.07
C TRP A 122 5.12 2.36 7.97
N ASP A 123 4.39 1.25 7.79
CA ASP A 123 4.59 0.02 8.57
C ASP A 123 6.02 -0.54 8.44
N ILE A 124 6.56 -0.57 7.22
CA ILE A 124 7.96 -0.96 6.97
C ILE A 124 8.92 0.01 7.66
N GLY A 125 8.73 1.32 7.50
CA GLY A 125 9.58 2.31 8.17
C GLY A 125 9.58 2.17 9.69
N ALA A 126 8.40 2.03 10.29
CA ALA A 126 8.20 1.88 11.72
C ALA A 126 8.87 0.61 12.27
N SER A 127 8.83 -0.50 11.51
CA SER A 127 9.48 -1.76 11.93
C SER A 127 10.99 -1.63 12.08
N VAL A 128 11.61 -0.68 11.38
CA VAL A 128 13.06 -0.46 11.37
C VAL A 128 13.49 0.92 11.91
N ASP A 129 12.66 1.55 12.74
CA ASP A 129 12.89 2.89 13.32
C ASP A 129 13.24 3.97 12.28
N LEU A 130 12.79 3.80 11.04
CA LEU A 130 12.94 4.78 9.97
C LEU A 130 11.75 5.73 10.02
N ALA A 131 12.03 7.02 10.23
CA ALA A 131 11.01 8.05 10.20
C ALA A 131 10.40 8.17 8.79
N VAL A 132 9.10 7.87 8.68
CA VAL A 132 8.32 8.00 7.47
C VAL A 132 7.23 9.04 7.69
N GLU A 133 7.43 10.22 7.10
CA GLU A 133 6.40 11.25 7.00
C GLU A 133 5.55 10.98 5.75
N ILE A 134 4.23 10.92 5.94
CA ILE A 134 3.24 10.82 4.86
C ILE A 134 2.88 12.24 4.44
N ASP A 135 2.87 12.49 3.13
CA ASP A 135 2.48 13.80 2.61
C ASP A 135 1.07 14.17 3.10
N PRO A 136 0.82 15.42 3.56
CA PRO A 136 -0.50 15.82 4.03
C PRO A 136 -1.64 15.56 3.03
N GLU A 137 -1.39 15.65 1.72
CA GLU A 137 -2.39 15.33 0.69
C GLU A 137 -2.69 13.82 0.66
N ASP A 138 -1.66 12.97 0.81
CA ASP A 138 -1.82 11.52 0.89
C ASP A 138 -2.51 11.11 2.20
N VAL A 139 -2.25 11.79 3.32
CA VAL A 139 -2.98 11.55 4.59
C VAL A 139 -4.46 11.86 4.40
N ALA A 140 -4.79 13.01 3.82
CA ALA A 140 -6.18 13.40 3.59
C ALA A 140 -6.89 12.42 2.65
N TRP A 141 -6.23 12.04 1.56
CA TRP A 141 -6.76 11.06 0.61
C TRP A 141 -6.94 9.67 1.24
N ALA A 142 -5.93 9.14 1.92
CA ALA A 142 -5.98 7.81 2.54
C ALA A 142 -7.02 7.75 3.66
N THR A 143 -7.24 8.85 4.39
CA THR A 143 -8.33 8.97 5.36
C THR A 143 -9.69 8.79 4.68
N ALA A 144 -9.94 9.54 3.60
CA ALA A 144 -11.20 9.43 2.85
C ALA A 144 -11.38 8.03 2.23
N ALA A 145 -10.30 7.43 1.71
CA ALA A 145 -10.33 6.07 1.16
C ALA A 145 -10.67 5.02 2.23
N ALA A 146 -10.06 5.11 3.41
CA ALA A 146 -10.30 4.20 4.52
C ALA A 146 -11.72 4.37 5.11
N GLU A 147 -12.23 5.60 5.19
CA GLU A 147 -13.63 5.86 5.59
C GLU A 147 -14.62 5.29 4.58
N ALA A 148 -14.32 5.38 3.27
CA ALA A 148 -15.18 4.86 2.21
C ALA A 148 -15.25 3.32 2.18
N MET A 149 -14.34 2.62 2.85
CA MET A 149 -14.44 1.17 3.07
C MET A 149 -15.50 0.81 4.14
N GLY A 150 -15.91 1.76 4.98
CA GLY A 150 -16.92 1.52 6.01
C GLY A 150 -16.55 0.37 6.93
N ASP A 151 -17.49 -0.54 7.19
CA ASP A 151 -17.28 -1.70 8.05
C ASP A 151 -16.26 -2.71 7.47
N ASP A 152 -16.05 -2.71 6.15
CA ASP A 152 -15.12 -3.64 5.50
C ASP A 152 -13.68 -3.44 5.97
N ILE A 153 -13.31 -2.23 6.43
CA ILE A 153 -11.99 -1.95 7.00
C ILE A 153 -11.70 -2.79 8.25
N ARG A 154 -12.75 -3.29 8.94
CA ARG A 154 -12.65 -4.15 10.12
C ARG A 154 -12.83 -5.63 9.82
N SER A 155 -12.92 -6.00 8.54
CA SER A 155 -12.93 -7.40 8.14
C SER A 155 -11.64 -8.10 8.55
N GLU A 156 -11.75 -9.41 8.77
CA GLU A 156 -10.60 -10.25 9.12
C GLU A 156 -9.48 -10.09 8.09
N GLY A 157 -8.26 -9.81 8.56
CA GLY A 157 -7.09 -9.63 7.72
C GLY A 157 -6.93 -8.25 7.07
N VAL A 158 -7.83 -7.29 7.31
CA VAL A 158 -7.73 -5.92 6.75
C VAL A 158 -7.06 -4.95 7.72
N CYS A 159 -7.76 -4.49 8.76
CA CYS A 159 -7.19 -3.66 9.82
C CYS A 159 -7.73 -4.08 11.18
N GLY A 160 -6.87 -4.02 12.20
CA GLY A 160 -7.28 -4.21 13.59
C GLY A 160 -8.22 -3.12 14.10
N PRO A 161 -8.64 -3.20 15.38
CA PRO A 161 -9.45 -2.16 16.01
C PRO A 161 -8.77 -0.79 15.93
N ALA A 162 -9.56 0.26 15.76
CA ALA A 162 -9.06 1.63 15.90
C ALA A 162 -8.53 1.87 17.32
N LEU A 163 -7.49 2.68 17.43
CA LEU A 163 -6.90 3.11 18.69
C LEU A 163 -7.31 4.56 19.01
N ASP A 164 -7.26 4.94 20.28
CA ASP A 164 -7.48 6.31 20.73
C ASP A 164 -6.16 7.10 20.76
N PRO A 165 -5.91 8.02 19.79
CA PRO A 165 -4.70 8.84 19.80
C PRO A 165 -4.81 10.00 20.81
N PRO A 166 -3.69 10.67 21.15
CA PRO A 166 -3.71 11.92 21.91
C PRO A 166 -4.64 12.98 21.29
N ALA A 167 -5.24 13.83 22.12
CA ALA A 167 -6.20 14.84 21.67
C ALA A 167 -5.61 15.86 20.68
N ASP A 168 -4.30 16.12 20.77
CA ASP A 168 -3.51 17.00 19.92
C ASP A 168 -2.73 16.25 18.83
N ALA A 169 -3.02 14.96 18.62
CA ALA A 169 -2.37 14.15 17.60
C ALA A 169 -2.51 14.74 16.19
N SER A 170 -1.42 14.64 15.42
CA SER A 170 -1.37 15.06 14.03
C SER A 170 -2.33 14.26 13.14
N PRO A 171 -2.69 14.77 11.94
CA PRO A 171 -3.53 14.04 11.00
C PRO A 171 -3.00 12.64 10.65
N GLN A 172 -1.69 12.50 10.45
CA GLN A 172 -1.05 11.19 10.19
C GLN A 172 -1.26 10.23 11.36
N VAL A 173 -1.03 10.68 12.60
CA VAL A 173 -1.23 9.84 13.80
C VAL A 173 -2.69 9.41 13.94
N ARG A 174 -3.64 10.29 13.62
CA ARG A 174 -5.08 9.96 13.64
C ARG A 174 -5.45 8.93 12.57
N LEU A 175 -4.95 9.08 11.35
CA LEU A 175 -5.14 8.09 10.27
C LEU A 175 -4.59 6.72 10.69
N LEU A 176 -3.35 6.68 11.17
CA LEU A 176 -2.70 5.44 11.60
C LEU A 176 -3.43 4.79 12.78
N ALA A 177 -3.85 5.58 13.77
CA ALA A 177 -4.65 5.10 14.90
C ALA A 177 -6.00 4.52 14.45
N TYR A 178 -6.68 5.18 13.51
CA TYR A 178 -7.91 4.66 12.89
C TYR A 178 -7.67 3.32 12.19
N LEU A 179 -6.50 3.12 11.60
CA LEU A 179 -6.09 1.88 10.96
C LEU A 179 -5.42 0.88 11.93
N GLY A 180 -5.50 1.12 13.25
CA GLY A 180 -5.03 0.19 14.27
C GLY A 180 -3.53 0.26 14.56
N ARG A 181 -2.82 1.27 14.05
CA ARG A 181 -1.38 1.48 14.27
C ARG A 181 -1.12 2.50 15.37
N LYS A 182 -0.21 2.15 16.29
CA LYS A 182 0.26 3.08 17.33
C LYS A 182 1.47 3.87 16.81
N ALA A 183 1.32 5.19 16.70
CA ALA A 183 2.30 6.10 16.11
C ALA A 183 2.70 7.27 17.05
N TRP A 184 2.60 7.07 18.37
CA TRP A 184 2.89 8.04 19.43
C TRP A 184 3.48 7.38 20.68
#